data_AF-A0AAV5GTA6-F1
#
_entry.id   AF-A0AAV5GTA6-F1
#
_cell.length_a   1.000
_cell.length_b   1.000
_cell.length_c   1.000
_cell.angle_alpha   90.00
_cell.angle_beta   90.00
_cell.angle_gamma   90.00
#
_symmetry.space_group_name_H-M   'P 1'
#
loop_
_entity.id
_entity.type
_entity.pdbx_description
1 polymer ?
#
loop_
_entity_poly.entity_id
_entity_poly.type
_entity_poly.pdbx_seq_one_letter_code
_entity_poly.pdbx_strand_id
1 'polypeptide(L)'
;MEFPEGRFSVKDPVRDILRQEEAARILTGALSSLTGMKLKKGMLGMLGEKTAEELVDMMGSMGMGGTIPEGAARIINAELNKIPKKG
;
A
#
# COMPACT_ATOMS: atom_id res chain seq x y z
N MET A 1 14.19 5.18 1.72
CA MET A 1 13.32 4.54 0.71
C MET A 1 13.68 5.10 -0.65
N GLU A 2 13.39 4.38 -1.73
CA GLU A 2 13.65 4.84 -3.10
C GLU A 2 12.31 5.10 -3.79
N PHE A 3 12.26 6.11 -4.66
CA PHE A 3 11.06 6.51 -5.39
C PHE A 3 11.39 6.67 -6.88
N PRO A 4 11.71 5.57 -7.58
CA PRO A 4 12.13 5.63 -8.97
C PRO A 4 11.00 6.15 -9.86
N GLU A 5 11.36 7.05 -10.77
CA GLU A 5 10.41 7.63 -11.73
C GLU A 5 9.74 6.53 -12.58
N GLY A 6 8.46 6.72 -12.89
CA GLY A 6 7.69 5.76 -13.70
C GLY A 6 7.34 4.43 -12.99
N ARG A 7 7.62 4.28 -11.69
CA ARG A 7 7.27 3.10 -10.89
C ARG A 7 6.35 3.49 -9.73
N PHE A 8 5.55 2.53 -9.25
CA PHE A 8 4.70 2.74 -8.07
C PHE A 8 5.54 2.82 -6.81
N SER A 9 5.06 3.60 -5.83
CA SER A 9 5.67 3.74 -4.52
C SER A 9 4.62 3.95 -3.44
N VAL A 10 5.03 3.94 -2.17
CA VAL A 10 4.08 4.23 -1.07
C VAL A 10 3.57 5.68 -1.07
N LYS A 11 4.22 6.58 -1.82
CA LYS A 11 3.82 7.97 -1.99
C LYS A 11 2.71 8.14 -3.04
N ASP A 12 2.40 7.11 -3.80
CA ASP A 12 1.32 7.18 -4.78
C ASP A 12 -0.06 7.10 -4.11
N PRO A 13 -1.06 7.83 -4.65
CA PRO A 13 -2.44 7.70 -4.21
C PRO A 13 -2.90 6.25 -4.33
N VAL A 14 -3.62 5.78 -3.33
CA VAL A 14 -4.15 4.42 -3.28
C VAL A 14 -5.03 4.16 -4.48
N ARG A 15 -5.86 5.13 -4.89
CA ARG A 15 -6.69 5.00 -6.10
C ARG A 15 -5.86 4.68 -7.36
N ASP A 16 -4.65 5.21 -7.48
CA ASP A 16 -3.79 5.03 -8.66
C ASP A 16 -3.11 3.66 -8.62
N ILE A 17 -2.62 3.25 -7.45
CA ILE A 17 -2.10 1.88 -7.22
C ILE A 17 -3.19 0.85 -7.53
N LEU A 18 -4.42 1.09 -7.09
CA LEU A 18 -5.54 0.16 -7.28
C LEU A 18 -6.00 0.05 -8.73
N ARG A 19 -5.71 1.01 -9.61
CA ARG A 19 -6.06 0.91 -11.05
C ARG A 19 -5.29 -0.19 -11.77
N GLN A 20 -4.06 -0.47 -11.35
CA GLN A 20 -3.25 -1.54 -11.91
C GLN A 20 -3.35 -2.80 -11.05
N GLU A 21 -3.86 -3.88 -11.62
CA GLU A 21 -4.19 -5.09 -10.85
C GLU A 21 -3.00 -5.68 -10.11
N GLU A 22 -1.81 -5.66 -10.71
CA GLU A 22 -0.58 -6.17 -10.11
C GLU A 22 -0.17 -5.35 -8.87
N ALA A 23 -0.19 -4.02 -8.98
CA ALA A 23 0.13 -3.13 -7.86
C ALA A 23 -0.96 -3.20 -6.76
N ALA A 24 -2.23 -3.32 -7.15
CA ALA A 24 -3.34 -3.52 -6.24
C ALA A 24 -3.17 -4.79 -5.40
N ARG A 25 -2.79 -5.91 -6.03
CA ARG A 25 -2.56 -7.20 -5.34
C ARG A 25 -1.43 -7.09 -4.31
N ILE A 26 -0.33 -6.42 -4.67
CA ILE A 26 0.79 -6.16 -3.74
C ILE A 26 0.30 -5.37 -2.52
N LEU A 27 -0.38 -4.24 -2.75
CA LEU A 27 -0.84 -3.39 -1.65
C LEU A 27 -1.87 -4.11 -0.76
N THR A 28 -2.91 -4.72 -1.35
CA THR A 28 -3.92 -5.44 -0.56
C THR A 28 -3.34 -6.63 0.19
N GLY A 29 -2.40 -7.35 -0.43
CA GLY A 29 -1.75 -8.51 0.17
C GLY A 29 -0.89 -8.11 1.36
N ALA A 30 -0.02 -7.11 1.18
CA ALA A 30 0.85 -6.62 2.24
C ALA A 30 0.05 -6.08 3.43
N LEU A 31 -0.95 -5.22 3.19
CA LEU A 31 -1.79 -4.69 4.25
C LEU A 31 -2.61 -5.81 4.93
N SER A 32 -3.06 -6.81 4.18
CA SER A 32 -3.76 -7.96 4.79
C SER A 32 -2.86 -8.76 5.73
N SER A 33 -1.61 -8.98 5.33
CA SER A 33 -0.61 -9.65 6.15
C SER A 33 -0.26 -8.85 7.41
N LEU A 34 -0.15 -7.52 7.31
CA LEU A 34 0.16 -6.64 8.43
C LEU A 34 -0.98 -6.55 9.44
N THR A 35 -2.21 -6.49 8.95
CA THR A 35 -3.40 -6.32 9.80
C THR A 35 -3.99 -7.63 10.30
N GLY A 36 -3.59 -8.78 9.72
CA GLY A 36 -4.25 -10.07 9.96
C GLY A 36 -5.67 -10.16 9.39
N MET A 37 -6.12 -9.13 8.66
CA MET A 37 -7.46 -9.04 8.08
C MET A 37 -7.40 -9.24 6.57
N LYS A 38 -8.43 -9.83 5.97
CA LYS A 38 -8.52 -9.91 4.50
C LYS A 38 -9.03 -8.59 3.92
N LEU A 39 -8.12 -7.68 3.59
CA LEU A 39 -8.44 -6.39 2.98
C LEU A 39 -8.76 -6.56 1.50
N LYS A 40 -9.87 -5.96 1.07
CA LYS A 40 -10.34 -5.99 -0.33
C LYS A 40 -10.04 -4.66 -1.01
N LYS A 41 -9.81 -4.70 -2.32
CA LYS A 41 -9.63 -3.52 -3.18
C LYS A 41 -10.72 -2.45 -2.97
N GLY A 42 -11.99 -2.85 -2.86
CA GLY A 42 -13.10 -1.91 -2.63
C GLY A 42 -12.98 -1.15 -1.30
N MET A 43 -12.47 -1.80 -0.24
CA MET A 43 -12.24 -1.16 1.05
C MET A 43 -11.10 -0.14 0.98
N LEU A 44 -9.98 -0.49 0.33
CA LEU A 44 -8.88 0.44 0.12
C LEU A 44 -9.27 1.58 -0.83
N GLY A 45 -10.15 1.33 -1.79
CA GLY A 45 -10.66 2.33 -2.73
C GLY A 45 -11.42 3.47 -2.05
N MET A 46 -12.08 3.21 -0.90
CA MET A 46 -12.71 4.26 -0.09
C MET A 46 -11.67 5.23 0.51
N LEU A 47 -10.43 4.77 0.69
CA LEU A 47 -9.30 5.57 1.16
C LEU A 47 -8.41 6.05 -0.01
N GLY A 48 -8.96 6.08 -1.23
CA GLY A 48 -8.23 6.32 -2.47
C GLY A 48 -7.46 7.63 -2.56
N GLU A 49 -7.89 8.67 -1.82
CA GLU A 49 -7.24 9.97 -1.75
C GLU A 49 -5.94 9.96 -0.92
N LYS A 50 -5.80 9.00 0.00
CA LYS A 50 -4.58 8.82 0.79
C LYS A 50 -3.51 8.14 -0.03
N THR A 51 -2.27 8.38 0.33
CA THR A 51 -1.12 7.60 -0.11
C THR A 51 -1.09 6.25 0.61
N ALA A 52 -0.40 5.27 0.03
CA ALA A 52 -0.23 3.97 0.69
C ALA A 52 0.55 4.08 2.02
N GLU A 53 1.47 5.04 2.14
CA GLU A 53 2.19 5.32 3.39
C GLU A 53 1.25 5.81 4.50
N GLU A 54 0.41 6.81 4.21
CA GLU A 54 -0.59 7.31 5.16
C GLU A 54 -1.60 6.22 5.57
N LEU A 55 -1.86 5.27 4.67
CA LEU A 55 -2.70 4.12 4.96
C LEU A 55 -2.06 3.19 5.99
N VAL A 56 -0.76 2.92 5.87
CA VAL A 56 0.01 2.11 6.83
C VAL A 56 0.07 2.81 8.19
N ASP A 57 0.35 4.12 8.20
CA ASP A 57 0.40 4.91 9.43
C ASP A 57 -0.95 4.96 10.14
N MET A 58 -2.03 5.12 9.37
CA MET A 58 -3.41 5.09 9.88
C MET A 58 -3.74 3.72 10.49
N MET A 59 -3.37 2.62 9.83
CA MET A 59 -3.60 1.27 10.36
C MET A 59 -2.83 1.03 11.66
N GLY A 60 -1.59 1.49 11.74
CA GLY A 60 -0.79 1.45 12.97
C GLY A 60 -1.41 2.27 14.10
N SER A 61 -1.89 3.48 13.79
CA SER A 61 -2.52 4.38 14.77
C SER A 61 -3.86 3.87 15.28
N MET A 62 -4.63 3.15 14.46
CA MET A 62 -5.94 2.59 14.82
C MET A 62 -5.85 1.21 15.52
N GLY A 63 -4.65 0.65 15.70
CA GLY A 63 -4.48 -0.70 16.23
C GLY A 63 -5.13 -1.78 15.35
N MET A 64 -5.32 -1.49 14.06
CA MET A 64 -5.92 -2.39 13.08
C MET A 64 -4.82 -3.33 12.59
N GLY A 65 -4.51 -4.34 13.40
CA GLY A 65 -3.38 -5.25 13.21
C GLY A 65 -2.64 -5.48 14.52
N GLY A 66 -1.73 -6.46 14.54
CA GLY A 66 -0.69 -6.45 15.57
C GLY A 66 0.13 -5.15 15.51
N THR A 67 1.15 -5.00 16.36
CA THR A 67 2.12 -3.92 16.20
C THR A 67 2.64 -3.93 14.76
N ILE A 68 2.26 -2.93 13.95
CA ILE A 68 2.76 -2.80 12.57
C ILE A 68 4.28 -2.81 12.68
N PRO A 69 4.99 -3.77 12.06
CA PRO A 69 6.43 -3.87 12.20
C PRO A 69 7.12 -2.61 11.72
N GLU A 70 8.16 -2.20 12.44
CA GLU A 70 9.02 -1.11 12.00
C GLU A 70 9.60 -1.43 10.61
N GLY A 71 9.42 -0.50 9.67
CA GLY A 71 9.84 -0.71 8.27
C GLY A 71 8.80 -1.40 7.36
N ALA A 72 7.58 -1.67 7.82
CA ALA A 72 6.50 -2.19 6.96
C ALA A 72 6.29 -1.33 5.69
N ALA A 73 6.27 0.00 5.84
CA ALA A 73 6.18 0.93 4.71
C ALA A 73 7.36 0.78 3.73
N ARG A 74 8.58 0.53 4.24
CA ARG A 74 9.77 0.31 3.41
C ARG A 74 9.67 -0.96 2.57
N ILE A 75 9.12 -2.04 3.14
CA ILE A 75 8.91 -3.31 2.44
C ILE A 75 7.85 -3.12 1.35
N ILE A 76 6.71 -2.52 1.69
CA ILE A 76 5.64 -2.23 0.71
C ILE A 76 6.19 -1.37 -0.43
N ASN A 77 6.97 -0.35 -0.11
CA ASN A 77 7.59 0.51 -1.12
C ASN A 77 8.53 -0.26 -2.05
N ALA A 78 9.36 -1.16 -1.51
CA ALA A 78 10.26 -1.97 -2.31
C ALA A 78 9.51 -2.91 -3.28
N GLU A 79 8.38 -3.48 -2.86
CA GLU A 79 7.54 -4.31 -3.72
C GLU A 79 6.81 -3.49 -4.78
N LEU A 80 6.22 -2.35 -4.40
CA LEU A 80 5.56 -1.44 -5.34
C LEU A 80 6.53 -0.91 -6.40
N ASN A 81 7.77 -0.59 -6.01
CA ASN A 81 8.80 -0.12 -6.93
C ASN A 81 9.09 -1.12 -8.05
N LYS A 82 8.81 -2.42 -7.88
CA LYS A 82 9.01 -3.41 -8.95
C LYS A 82 8.01 -3.23 -10.09
N ILE A 83 6.88 -2.57 -9.84
CA ILE A 83 5.79 -2.42 -10.79
C ILE A 83 5.92 -1.10 -11.56
N PRO A 84 6.10 -1.13 -12.88
CA PRO A 84 6.05 0.07 -13.70
C PRO A 84 4.61 0.60 -13.78
N LYS A 85 4.46 1.92 -13.74
CA LYS A 85 3.19 2.61 -13.97
C LYS A 85 2.84 2.49 -15.45
N LYS A 86 1.67 1.93 -15.74
CA LYS A 86 1.09 1.98 -17.09
C LYS A 86 0.34 3.31 -17.21
N GLY A 87 0.70 4.11 -18.21
CA GLY A 87 0.02 5.37 -18.55
C GLY A 87 -1.42 5.14 -19.02
#